data_AF-A0A6A6P8T0-F1
#
_entry.id   AF-A0A6A6P8T0-F1
#
_cell.length_a   1.000
_cell.length_b   1.000
_cell.length_c   1.000
_cell.angle_alpha   90.00
_cell.angle_beta   90.00
_cell.angle_gamma   90.00
#
_symmetry.space_group_name_H-M   'P 1'
#
loop_
_entity.id
_entity.type
_entity.pdbx_description
1 polymer ?
#
loop_
_entity_poly.entity_id
_entity_poly.type
_entity_poly.pdbx_seq_one_letter_code
_entity_poly.pdbx_strand_id
1 'polypeptide(L)'
;MGTSPKSEFVHRQSPRPELKSRHTAEGVPKSQSSSTRPASSALRRVETASPAPPIKSRKLPPCPRPDYTSRYDFWYTLYGMPTLNICPDCLDNIVAGTPFIKYFERQMRRHPDEKTRCDFSAHWIRIAWVLTLERELSNLNLIYEVAEIMASEQECPGNRESYRSWYVLPADYHSSTEKLPPFHICSFDMRIVEALLPSFRGFFERARPPLASSPTDSNSHEKRLCSLRIQSPHFTTFFDALVAADDDAQYRSAMQRRSGGGSSPLDPDLRPKNKSSTSRRECPRDDVLVLDAPWHTIPGLPEFTVCEACFAEVVYPDIAAGSPLAAKMSSSARPVPAITIDSRSGGGTTVVEGHSCQLYSPRMRHVWRCAVQDEDLGYLVRKARERRKVETVLTARYKGLMRRVEAKGGFAAMEGSVEAEQLKAKIRDVLTDWKNWE
;
A
#
# COMPACT_ATOMS: atom_id res chain seq x y z
N MET A 1 -61.56 -26.97 -14.85
CA MET A 1 -61.24 -28.34 -15.30
C MET A 1 -59.73 -28.51 -15.25
N GLY A 2 -59.24 -29.45 -14.44
CA GLY A 2 -57.82 -29.63 -14.16
C GLY A 2 -57.60 -30.36 -12.83
N THR A 3 -58.18 -31.56 -12.71
CA THR A 3 -58.01 -32.47 -11.59
C THR A 3 -56.97 -33.53 -11.94
N SER A 4 -55.94 -33.64 -11.09
CA SER A 4 -55.10 -34.79 -10.66
C SER A 4 -54.96 -36.04 -11.55
N PRO A 5 -53.82 -36.75 -11.41
CA PRO A 5 -53.93 -38.00 -10.65
C PRO A 5 -52.83 -38.23 -9.59
N LYS A 6 -53.22 -39.07 -8.62
CA LYS A 6 -52.47 -39.64 -7.49
C LYS A 6 -51.77 -40.96 -7.87
N SER A 7 -50.65 -41.28 -7.21
CA SER A 7 -50.36 -42.60 -6.57
C SER A 7 -48.99 -42.49 -5.87
N GLU A 8 -48.84 -42.48 -4.54
CA GLU A 8 -48.93 -43.57 -3.54
C GLU A 8 -47.90 -44.73 -3.66
N PHE A 9 -47.04 -44.78 -2.63
CA PHE A 9 -46.38 -45.92 -1.94
C PHE A 9 -45.42 -46.87 -2.69
N VAL A 10 -44.22 -47.09 -2.13
CA VAL A 10 -43.88 -48.24 -1.24
C VAL A 10 -42.44 -48.13 -0.73
N HIS A 11 -42.29 -48.38 0.57
CA HIS A 11 -41.07 -48.51 1.36
C HIS A 11 -40.39 -49.87 1.10
N ARG A 12 -39.07 -49.93 0.85
CA ARG A 12 -38.26 -51.15 1.02
C ARG A 12 -36.90 -50.85 1.62
N GLN A 13 -36.62 -51.52 2.73
CA GLN A 13 -35.39 -51.46 3.52
C GLN A 13 -34.39 -52.55 3.09
N SER A 14 -33.10 -52.21 3.24
CA SER A 14 -31.95 -53.09 3.59
C SER A 14 -31.39 -54.06 2.52
N PRO A 15 -30.13 -54.59 2.62
CA PRO A 15 -29.18 -54.51 3.74
C PRO A 15 -27.68 -54.22 3.38
N ARG A 16 -26.93 -53.92 4.44
CA ARG A 16 -25.47 -53.96 4.62
C ARG A 16 -24.90 -55.38 4.43
N PRO A 17 -23.64 -55.54 4.00
CA PRO A 17 -22.85 -56.72 4.37
C PRO A 17 -21.65 -56.35 5.25
N GLU A 18 -21.49 -57.12 6.32
CA GLU A 18 -20.28 -57.17 7.15
C GLU A 18 -19.49 -58.46 6.92
N LEU A 19 -18.16 -58.29 7.02
CA LEU A 19 -17.13 -59.17 7.58
C LEU A 19 -16.81 -60.54 6.95
N LYS A 20 -15.50 -60.78 6.74
CA LYS A 20 -14.77 -61.80 7.52
C LYS A 20 -13.24 -61.64 7.49
N SER A 21 -12.68 -61.97 8.65
CA SER A 21 -11.29 -61.92 9.14
C SER A 21 -10.53 -63.24 8.94
N ARG A 22 -9.19 -63.20 8.95
CA ARG A 22 -8.26 -64.21 9.55
C ARG A 22 -6.80 -63.67 9.52
N HIS A 23 -6.18 -63.29 10.66
CA HIS A 23 -5.28 -64.04 11.59
C HIS A 23 -3.82 -64.19 11.04
N THR A 24 -2.70 -63.95 11.75
CA THR A 24 -2.21 -64.34 13.11
C THR A 24 -0.95 -63.52 13.52
N ALA A 25 -0.80 -63.03 14.78
CA ALA A 25 0.09 -63.45 15.92
C ALA A 25 1.59 -63.08 15.74
N GLU A 26 2.41 -62.60 16.70
CA GLU A 26 2.64 -62.74 18.16
C GLU A 26 3.29 -61.42 18.69
N GLY A 27 3.45 -61.04 19.96
CA GLY A 27 3.30 -61.67 21.28
C GLY A 27 3.45 -60.61 22.39
N VAL A 28 3.05 -60.98 23.62
CA VAL A 28 2.97 -60.18 24.86
C VAL A 28 3.84 -60.85 25.94
N PRO A 29 4.32 -60.13 26.97
CA PRO A 29 3.90 -60.48 28.35
C PRO A 29 3.58 -59.19 29.17
N LYS A 30 2.34 -58.96 29.64
CA LYS A 30 1.64 -59.41 30.87
C LYS A 30 2.31 -59.05 32.20
N SER A 31 1.62 -58.20 32.98
CA SER A 31 1.30 -58.28 34.43
C SER A 31 1.01 -56.86 34.96
N GLN A 32 0.08 -56.54 35.86
CA GLN A 32 -0.99 -57.21 36.59
C GLN A 32 -1.93 -56.08 37.13
N SER A 33 -3.15 -56.46 37.49
CA SER A 33 -4.30 -55.66 37.92
C SER A 33 -4.17 -54.93 39.25
N SER A 34 -4.84 -53.77 39.39
CA SER A 34 -5.79 -53.52 40.49
C SER A 34 -6.65 -52.27 40.26
N SER A 35 -7.94 -52.40 40.60
CA SER A 35 -9.02 -51.42 40.51
C SER A 35 -9.00 -50.41 41.66
N THR A 36 -9.19 -49.11 41.36
CA THR A 36 -9.97 -48.14 42.17
C THR A 36 -10.18 -46.81 41.42
N ARG A 37 -11.43 -46.37 41.25
CA ARG A 37 -11.79 -44.93 41.14
C ARG A 37 -11.67 -44.31 42.56
N PRO A 38 -11.49 -42.97 42.78
CA PRO A 38 -12.11 -41.87 42.03
C PRO A 38 -11.30 -40.55 41.87
N ALA A 39 -11.90 -39.61 41.11
CA ALA A 39 -11.77 -38.14 41.10
C ALA A 39 -10.57 -37.43 41.77
N SER A 40 -9.81 -36.66 40.97
CA SER A 40 -9.39 -35.29 41.35
C SER A 40 -8.78 -34.54 40.16
N SER A 41 -9.26 -33.30 39.98
CA SER A 41 -8.63 -32.15 39.33
C SER A 41 -7.11 -32.23 39.17
N ALA A 42 -6.62 -32.23 37.93
CA ALA A 42 -5.22 -31.99 37.61
C ALA A 42 -5.09 -30.70 36.79
N LEU A 43 -4.73 -29.63 37.49
CA LEU A 43 -4.12 -28.42 36.96
C LEU A 43 -2.98 -28.81 36.01
N ARG A 44 -3.14 -28.53 34.71
CA ARG A 44 -1.99 -28.51 33.80
C ARG A 44 -1.19 -27.24 34.09
N ARG A 45 -0.15 -27.44 34.90
CA ARG A 45 1.08 -26.66 35.04
C ARG A 45 1.33 -25.77 33.81
N VAL A 46 1.19 -24.46 34.02
CA VAL A 46 1.68 -23.42 33.12
C VAL A 46 3.21 -23.54 33.11
N GLU A 47 3.77 -24.08 32.03
CA GLU A 47 5.18 -23.83 31.73
C GLU A 47 5.30 -22.35 31.40
N THR A 48 6.06 -21.67 32.25
CA THR A 48 6.50 -20.29 32.12
C THR A 48 7.21 -20.10 30.78
N ALA A 49 6.43 -19.73 29.76
CA ALA A 49 6.97 -19.19 28.52
C ALA A 49 7.74 -17.91 28.85
N SER A 50 9.04 -17.93 28.51
CA SER A 50 9.93 -16.78 28.60
C SER A 50 9.27 -15.53 27.99
N PRO A 51 9.40 -14.34 28.59
CA PRO A 51 8.81 -13.12 28.04
C PRO A 51 9.35 -12.91 26.62
N ALA A 52 8.45 -12.84 25.64
CA ALA A 52 8.81 -12.51 24.27
C ALA A 52 9.55 -11.16 24.24
N PRO A 53 10.60 -11.02 23.42
CA PRO A 53 11.34 -9.76 23.32
C PRO A 53 10.41 -8.63 22.82
N PRO A 54 10.69 -7.37 23.21
CA PRO A 54 9.83 -6.24 22.90
C PRO A 54 9.64 -6.05 21.39
N ILE A 55 8.41 -5.71 20.99
CA ILE A 55 7.86 -5.65 19.62
C ILE A 55 8.47 -4.53 18.75
N LYS A 56 9.58 -3.89 19.16
CA LYS A 56 10.09 -2.63 18.58
C LYS A 56 10.70 -2.72 17.17
N SER A 57 10.52 -3.82 16.42
CA SER A 57 11.01 -3.91 15.03
C SER A 57 10.45 -5.07 14.18
N ARG A 58 9.38 -5.74 14.59
CA ARG A 58 8.77 -6.78 13.73
C ARG A 58 7.78 -6.13 12.78
N LYS A 59 8.13 -6.09 11.49
CA LYS A 59 7.14 -5.91 10.41
C LYS A 59 6.03 -6.93 10.64
N LEU A 60 4.81 -6.45 10.90
CA LEU A 60 3.66 -7.30 11.13
C LEU A 60 3.53 -8.29 9.96
N PRO A 61 3.23 -9.59 10.20
CA PRO A 61 3.06 -10.55 9.13
C PRO A 61 1.86 -10.16 8.23
N PRO A 62 1.92 -10.45 6.92
CA PRO A 62 0.76 -10.23 6.04
C PRO A 62 -0.42 -11.09 6.50
N CYS A 63 -1.63 -10.57 6.34
CA CYS A 63 -2.84 -11.32 6.68
C CYS A 63 -3.09 -12.42 5.64
N PRO A 64 -3.40 -13.67 6.03
CA PRO A 64 -3.76 -14.73 5.09
C PRO A 64 -5.18 -14.61 4.51
N ARG A 65 -6.01 -13.68 5.02
CA ARG A 65 -7.41 -13.48 4.59
C ARG A 65 -7.67 -12.02 4.17
N PRO A 66 -6.95 -11.48 3.16
CA PRO A 66 -7.08 -10.08 2.76
C PRO A 66 -8.31 -9.79 1.89
N ASP A 67 -8.83 -10.80 1.20
CA ASP A 67 -9.91 -10.66 0.21
C ASP A 67 -11.28 -10.94 0.83
N TYR A 68 -12.31 -10.27 0.31
CA TYR A 68 -13.70 -10.51 0.68
C TYR A 68 -14.14 -11.91 0.26
N THR A 69 -14.46 -12.75 1.23
CA THR A 69 -14.85 -14.14 1.00
C THR A 69 -15.90 -14.60 2.01
N SER A 70 -16.80 -15.48 1.59
CA SER A 70 -17.76 -16.17 2.46
C SER A 70 -17.28 -17.56 2.90
N ARG A 71 -16.03 -17.94 2.57
CA ARG A 71 -15.47 -19.27 2.86
C ARG A 71 -15.18 -19.50 4.35
N TYR A 72 -15.19 -18.45 5.16
CA TYR A 72 -14.79 -18.51 6.56
C TYR A 72 -15.92 -18.03 7.46
N ASP A 73 -16.29 -18.88 8.41
CA ASP A 73 -17.41 -18.60 9.34
C ASP A 73 -16.94 -18.11 10.71
N PHE A 74 -15.63 -18.15 10.96
CA PHE A 74 -15.03 -17.83 12.26
C PHE A 74 -14.21 -16.56 12.19
N TRP A 75 -14.72 -15.53 12.84
CA TRP A 75 -14.12 -14.21 12.95
C TRP A 75 -14.13 -13.75 14.41
N TYR A 76 -13.17 -12.89 14.74
CA TYR A 76 -13.10 -12.17 15.99
C TYR A 76 -13.39 -10.70 15.75
N THR A 77 -13.76 -10.00 16.79
CA THR A 77 -14.05 -8.58 16.75
C THR A 77 -13.55 -7.92 18.01
N LEU A 78 -13.50 -6.60 17.98
CA LEU A 78 -13.16 -5.82 19.14
C LEU A 78 -14.45 -5.48 19.90
N TYR A 79 -14.42 -5.57 21.23
CA TYR A 79 -15.58 -5.29 22.08
C TYR A 79 -16.21 -3.94 21.71
N GLY A 80 -17.50 -3.93 21.40
CA GLY A 80 -18.23 -2.72 21.00
C GLY A 80 -18.06 -2.30 19.53
N MET A 81 -17.35 -3.06 18.69
CA MET A 81 -17.23 -2.78 17.24
C MET A 81 -17.48 -4.01 16.37
N PRO A 82 -18.74 -4.45 16.22
CA PRO A 82 -19.08 -5.67 15.47
C PRO A 82 -18.75 -5.60 13.97
N THR A 83 -18.45 -4.43 13.43
CA THR A 83 -18.03 -4.26 12.03
C THR A 83 -16.56 -4.63 11.80
N LEU A 84 -15.73 -4.62 12.85
CA LEU A 84 -14.30 -4.97 12.77
C LEU A 84 -14.12 -6.50 12.81
N ASN A 85 -13.49 -7.05 11.78
CA ASN A 85 -13.35 -8.47 11.53
C ASN A 85 -11.90 -8.90 11.55
N ILE A 86 -11.57 -9.81 12.45
CA ILE A 86 -10.21 -10.28 12.66
C ILE A 86 -10.19 -11.78 12.47
N CYS A 87 -9.33 -12.26 11.56
CA CYS A 87 -9.18 -13.69 11.37
C CYS A 87 -8.42 -14.30 12.57
N PRO A 88 -8.65 -15.60 12.87
CA PRO A 88 -7.91 -16.31 13.90
C PRO A 88 -6.39 -16.17 13.75
N ASP A 89 -5.88 -16.25 12.51
CA ASP A 89 -4.46 -16.14 12.22
C ASP A 89 -3.86 -14.78 12.63
N CYS A 90 -4.57 -13.68 12.38
CA CYS A 90 -4.12 -12.35 12.82
C CYS A 90 -4.27 -12.19 14.33
N LEU A 91 -5.32 -12.74 14.93
CA LEU A 91 -5.47 -12.72 16.39
C LEU A 91 -4.28 -13.43 17.05
N ASP A 92 -3.94 -14.64 16.61
CA ASP A 92 -2.88 -15.45 17.20
C ASP A 92 -1.49 -14.85 16.96
N ASN A 93 -1.21 -14.39 15.73
CA ASN A 93 0.13 -13.93 15.35
C ASN A 93 0.41 -12.46 15.68
N ILE A 94 -0.61 -11.61 15.81
CA ILE A 94 -0.46 -10.16 16.04
C ILE A 94 -0.91 -9.76 17.45
N VAL A 95 -2.01 -10.32 17.94
CA VAL A 95 -2.71 -9.82 19.14
C VAL A 95 -2.43 -10.68 20.38
N ALA A 96 -2.36 -12.01 20.27
CA ALA A 96 -2.38 -12.94 21.40
C ALA A 96 -1.24 -12.72 22.41
N GLY A 97 -0.07 -12.24 21.94
CA GLY A 97 1.07 -11.92 22.80
C GLY A 97 0.99 -10.56 23.51
N THR A 98 -0.12 -9.83 23.39
CA THR A 98 -0.28 -8.47 23.92
C THR A 98 -1.31 -8.42 25.06
N PRO A 99 -1.24 -7.43 25.97
CA PRO A 99 -2.24 -7.26 27.02
C PRO A 99 -3.66 -6.94 26.49
N PHE A 100 -3.78 -6.69 25.19
CA PHE A 100 -5.01 -6.32 24.53
C PHE A 100 -5.88 -7.48 24.09
N ILE A 101 -5.38 -8.73 24.11
CA ILE A 101 -6.13 -9.91 23.69
C ILE A 101 -7.50 -10.04 24.36
N LYS A 102 -7.61 -9.59 25.62
CA LYS A 102 -8.85 -9.59 26.42
C LYS A 102 -9.97 -8.72 25.85
N TYR A 103 -9.66 -7.77 24.97
CA TYR A 103 -10.66 -6.90 24.33
C TYR A 103 -11.24 -7.53 23.05
N PHE A 104 -10.68 -8.65 22.59
CA PHE A 104 -11.14 -9.34 21.39
C PHE A 104 -12.06 -10.49 21.77
N GLU A 105 -13.23 -10.51 21.15
CA GLU A 105 -14.24 -11.54 21.36
C GLU A 105 -14.60 -12.22 20.04
N ARG A 106 -15.09 -13.45 20.15
CA ARG A 106 -15.50 -14.21 18.98
C ARG A 106 -16.84 -13.68 18.48
N GLN A 107 -16.92 -13.38 17.17
CA GLN A 107 -18.19 -13.00 16.56
C GLN A 107 -19.14 -14.18 16.46
N MET A 108 -20.44 -13.87 16.43
CA MET A 108 -21.47 -14.81 16.05
C MET A 108 -21.26 -15.26 14.60
N ARG A 109 -21.71 -16.48 14.27
CA ARG A 109 -21.62 -17.00 12.91
C ARG A 109 -22.41 -16.09 11.97
N ARG A 110 -21.77 -15.69 10.87
CA ARG A 110 -22.37 -14.88 9.80
C ARG A 110 -23.26 -15.72 8.91
N HIS A 111 -24.07 -15.03 8.10
CA HIS A 111 -24.85 -15.68 7.05
C HIS A 111 -23.90 -16.27 5.98
N PRO A 112 -24.16 -17.47 5.44
CA PRO A 112 -23.27 -18.12 4.45
C PRO A 112 -22.97 -17.32 3.18
N ASP A 113 -23.81 -16.34 2.85
CA ASP A 113 -23.64 -15.49 1.67
C ASP A 113 -22.88 -14.18 1.94
N GLU A 114 -22.63 -13.86 3.21
CA GLU A 114 -21.97 -12.63 3.59
C GLU A 114 -20.46 -12.74 3.34
N LYS A 115 -19.94 -11.86 2.47
CA LYS A 115 -18.50 -11.81 2.18
C LYS A 115 -17.81 -10.89 3.18
N THR A 116 -16.77 -11.41 3.83
CA THR A 116 -15.99 -10.67 4.83
C THR A 116 -14.50 -10.82 4.53
N ARG A 117 -13.69 -9.86 4.97
CA ARG A 117 -12.22 -9.92 4.97
C ARG A 117 -11.68 -9.58 6.35
N CYS A 118 -10.41 -9.85 6.60
CA CYS A 118 -9.78 -9.44 7.85
C CYS A 118 -9.34 -7.98 7.79
N ASP A 119 -9.73 -7.15 8.76
CA ASP A 119 -9.34 -5.74 8.82
C ASP A 119 -7.86 -5.53 9.19
N PHE A 120 -7.16 -6.52 9.74
CA PHE A 120 -5.70 -6.50 9.82
C PHE A 120 -5.00 -6.63 8.45
N SER A 121 -5.74 -6.84 7.36
CA SER A 121 -5.23 -6.63 6.00
C SER A 121 -5.26 -5.17 5.57
N ALA A 122 -6.05 -4.32 6.24
CA ALA A 122 -6.11 -2.90 5.94
C ALA A 122 -4.89 -2.18 6.51
N HIS A 123 -4.28 -1.33 5.68
CA HIS A 123 -3.03 -0.64 6.04
C HIS A 123 -3.18 0.26 7.27
N TRP A 124 -4.29 1.01 7.34
CA TRP A 124 -4.53 1.96 8.42
C TRP A 124 -4.76 1.30 9.78
N ILE A 125 -5.45 0.16 9.85
CA ILE A 125 -5.62 -0.62 11.09
C ILE A 125 -4.26 -1.13 11.59
N ARG A 126 -3.37 -1.54 10.68
CA ARG A 126 -2.02 -1.99 11.04
C ARG A 126 -1.16 -0.85 11.57
N ILE A 127 -1.24 0.34 10.96
CA ILE A 127 -0.56 1.53 11.47
C ILE A 127 -1.09 1.89 12.86
N ALA A 128 -2.42 1.93 13.04
CA ALA A 128 -3.04 2.18 14.34
C ALA A 128 -2.51 1.22 15.41
N TRP A 129 -2.47 -0.08 15.09
CA TRP A 129 -1.92 -1.11 15.97
C TRP A 129 -0.45 -0.88 16.33
N VAL A 130 0.40 -0.59 15.32
CA VAL A 130 1.82 -0.32 15.55
C VAL A 130 2.00 0.92 16.44
N LEU A 131 1.31 2.02 16.16
CA LEU A 131 1.37 3.24 16.96
C LEU A 131 0.89 3.00 18.39
N THR A 132 -0.17 2.21 18.59
CA THR A 132 -0.64 1.81 19.93
C THR A 132 0.46 1.13 20.73
N LEU A 133 1.21 0.21 20.11
CA LEU A 133 2.30 -0.51 20.79
C LEU A 133 3.54 0.35 20.98
N GLU A 134 3.95 1.10 19.95
CA GLU A 134 5.18 1.93 19.99
C GLU A 134 5.06 3.10 20.97
N ARG A 135 3.87 3.71 21.06
CA ARG A 135 3.57 4.78 22.03
C ARG A 135 3.15 4.24 23.39
N GLU A 136 3.19 2.92 23.59
CA GLU A 136 2.85 2.22 24.83
C GLU A 136 1.47 2.67 25.39
N LEU A 137 0.50 2.88 24.49
CA LEU A 137 -0.84 3.31 24.88
C LEU A 137 -1.50 2.23 25.73
N SER A 138 -2.33 2.61 26.69
CA SER A 138 -3.01 1.68 27.59
C SER A 138 -4.36 1.18 27.06
N ASN A 139 -4.81 1.69 25.91
CA ASN A 139 -6.11 1.41 25.32
C ASN A 139 -6.01 1.32 23.78
N LEU A 140 -7.09 0.83 23.16
CA LEU A 140 -7.17 0.61 21.72
C LEU A 140 -7.91 1.73 20.98
N ASN A 141 -8.00 2.94 21.56
CA ASN A 141 -8.81 4.04 21.02
C ASN A 141 -8.44 4.38 19.57
N LEU A 142 -7.16 4.34 19.20
CA LEU A 142 -6.72 4.57 17.82
C LEU A 142 -7.36 3.59 16.83
N ILE A 143 -7.51 2.33 17.22
CA ILE A 143 -8.14 1.30 16.38
C ILE A 143 -9.64 1.55 16.28
N TYR A 144 -10.29 1.92 17.39
CA TYR A 144 -11.70 2.32 17.40
C TYR A 144 -11.95 3.48 16.44
N GLU A 145 -11.20 4.58 16.56
CA GLU A 145 -11.36 5.76 15.71
C GLU A 145 -11.11 5.44 14.22
N VAL A 146 -10.04 4.69 13.90
CA VAL A 146 -9.73 4.31 12.51
C VAL A 146 -10.80 3.40 11.92
N ALA A 147 -11.29 2.42 12.68
CA ALA A 147 -12.33 1.50 12.19
C ALA A 147 -13.67 2.21 11.96
N GLU A 148 -14.02 3.18 12.82
CA GLU A 148 -15.22 4.00 12.64
C GLU A 148 -15.13 4.87 11.37
N ILE A 149 -13.97 5.50 11.13
CA ILE A 149 -13.72 6.24 9.88
C ILE A 149 -13.82 5.31 8.67
N MET A 150 -13.21 4.12 8.73
CA MET A 150 -13.29 3.14 7.65
C MET A 150 -14.71 2.66 7.35
N ALA A 151 -15.59 2.62 8.35
CA ALA A 151 -16.98 2.21 8.19
C ALA A 151 -17.89 3.33 7.66
N SER A 152 -17.52 4.60 7.88
CA SER A 152 -18.38 5.77 7.63
C SER A 152 -17.96 6.60 6.41
N GLU A 153 -16.67 6.65 6.08
CA GLU A 153 -16.12 7.50 5.04
C GLU A 153 -15.89 6.75 3.72
N GLN A 154 -15.94 7.49 2.61
CA GLN A 154 -15.60 6.94 1.31
C GLN A 154 -14.09 6.69 1.21
N GLU A 155 -13.70 5.43 0.96
CA GLU A 155 -12.29 5.03 0.84
C GLU A 155 -11.47 5.93 -0.13
N CYS A 156 -10.17 6.02 0.16
CA CYS A 156 -9.19 6.67 -0.72
C CYS A 156 -9.23 6.04 -2.13
N PRO A 157 -9.21 6.85 -3.21
CA PRO A 157 -9.28 6.34 -4.58
C PRO A 157 -7.97 5.66 -5.02
N GLY A 158 -6.94 5.68 -4.16
CA GLY A 158 -5.63 5.11 -4.45
C GLY A 158 -4.94 5.82 -5.61
N ASN A 159 -4.56 5.06 -6.63
CA ASN A 159 -3.90 5.57 -7.84
C ASN A 159 -4.88 6.14 -8.89
N ARG A 160 -6.15 6.32 -8.55
CA ARG A 160 -7.14 6.90 -9.45
C ARG A 160 -7.38 8.36 -9.11
N GLU A 161 -7.36 9.21 -10.13
CA GLU A 161 -7.81 10.58 -9.97
C GLU A 161 -9.31 10.61 -9.69
N SER A 162 -9.75 11.49 -8.80
CA SER A 162 -11.17 11.58 -8.45
C SER A 162 -11.63 13.00 -8.18
N TYR A 163 -12.94 13.21 -8.38
CA TYR A 163 -13.64 14.41 -7.97
C TYR A 163 -14.10 14.24 -6.52
N ARG A 164 -13.43 14.91 -5.58
CA ARG A 164 -13.81 14.92 -4.16
C ARG A 164 -13.34 16.19 -3.47
N SER A 165 -13.70 16.35 -2.21
CA SER A 165 -13.12 17.38 -1.37
C SER A 165 -11.64 17.06 -1.12
N TRP A 166 -10.78 17.98 -1.51
CA TRP A 166 -9.34 17.91 -1.31
C TRP A 166 -8.93 18.84 -0.17
N TYR A 167 -7.92 18.42 0.59
CA TYR A 167 -7.35 19.14 1.71
C TYR A 167 -5.85 19.34 1.48
N VAL A 168 -5.35 20.49 1.92
CA VAL A 168 -3.98 20.95 1.70
C VAL A 168 -3.38 21.41 3.03
N LEU A 169 -2.07 21.66 3.04
CA LEU A 169 -1.41 22.32 4.16
C LEU A 169 -1.78 23.82 4.16
N PRO A 170 -1.79 24.49 5.32
CA PRO A 170 -2.06 25.93 5.38
C PRO A 170 -1.10 26.78 4.53
N ALA A 171 -1.58 27.91 4.01
CA ALA A 171 -0.88 28.74 3.01
C ALA A 171 0.46 29.33 3.48
N ASP A 172 0.61 29.58 4.78
CA ASP A 172 1.86 30.01 5.41
C ASP A 172 2.97 28.94 5.34
N TYR A 173 2.61 27.65 5.26
CA TYR A 173 3.54 26.56 4.96
C TYR A 173 3.96 26.52 3.49
N HIS A 174 3.16 27.10 2.60
CA HIS A 174 3.51 27.28 1.19
C HIS A 174 4.44 28.48 0.95
N SER A 175 4.47 29.46 1.87
CA SER A 175 5.15 30.75 1.68
C SER A 175 6.69 30.72 1.65
N SER A 176 7.33 29.69 2.21
CA SER A 176 8.81 29.59 2.25
C SER A 176 9.41 28.60 1.24
N THR A 177 8.59 28.01 0.38
CA THR A 177 9.00 26.85 -0.42
C THR A 177 8.57 27.01 -1.87
N GLU A 178 9.35 27.78 -2.61
CA GLU A 178 9.38 27.70 -4.06
C GLU A 178 9.68 26.22 -4.43
N LYS A 179 8.67 25.49 -4.94
CA LYS A 179 8.73 24.11 -5.51
C LYS A 179 8.39 22.91 -4.61
N LEU A 180 7.42 22.98 -3.69
CA LEU A 180 6.75 21.75 -3.24
C LEU A 180 5.76 21.26 -4.31
N PRO A 181 5.72 19.94 -4.64
CA PRO A 181 4.64 19.38 -5.44
C PRO A 181 3.27 19.69 -4.80
N PRO A 182 2.20 19.80 -5.60
CA PRO A 182 0.87 20.08 -5.09
C PRO A 182 0.41 18.95 -4.13
N PHE A 183 0.51 19.17 -2.82
CA PHE A 183 0.14 18.21 -1.79
C PHE A 183 -1.36 18.25 -1.50
N HIS A 184 -2.06 17.18 -1.88
CA HIS A 184 -3.52 17.08 -1.78
C HIS A 184 -3.90 15.77 -1.09
N ILE A 185 -4.67 15.86 0.00
CA ILE A 185 -5.17 14.73 0.76
C ILE A 185 -6.69 14.62 0.56
N CYS A 186 -7.20 13.39 0.44
CA CYS A 186 -8.65 13.17 0.40
C CYS A 186 -9.25 13.23 1.81
N SER A 187 -10.57 13.45 1.94
CA SER A 187 -11.23 13.47 3.26
C SER A 187 -10.93 12.25 4.11
N PHE A 188 -10.91 11.05 3.51
CA PHE A 188 -10.64 9.79 4.19
C PHE A 188 -9.26 9.76 4.84
N ASP A 189 -8.18 9.90 4.06
CA ASP A 189 -6.82 9.83 4.61
C ASP A 189 -6.54 11.01 5.56
N MET A 190 -7.16 12.18 5.34
CA MET A 190 -7.07 13.31 6.28
C MET A 190 -7.66 12.94 7.64
N ARG A 191 -8.89 12.41 7.70
CA ARG A 191 -9.53 12.00 8.96
C ARG A 191 -8.73 10.91 9.68
N ILE A 192 -8.20 9.94 8.93
CA ILE A 192 -7.32 8.91 9.48
C ILE A 192 -6.07 9.55 10.10
N VAL A 193 -5.39 10.47 9.39
CA VAL A 193 -4.21 11.16 9.93
C VAL A 193 -4.54 11.92 11.20
N GLU A 194 -5.65 12.66 11.24
CA GLU A 194 -6.08 13.41 12.43
C GLU A 194 -6.47 12.52 13.62
N ALA A 195 -6.97 11.30 13.35
CA ALA A 195 -7.23 10.30 14.37
C ALA A 195 -5.92 9.71 14.93
N LEU A 196 -4.99 9.36 14.04
CA LEU A 196 -3.71 8.75 14.41
C LEU A 196 -2.73 9.73 15.06
N LEU A 197 -2.73 10.98 14.60
CA LEU A 197 -1.76 12.02 14.93
C LEU A 197 -2.49 13.27 15.47
N PRO A 198 -2.76 13.32 16.79
CA PRO A 198 -3.61 14.35 17.39
C PRO A 198 -3.17 15.79 17.17
N SER A 199 -1.87 16.05 16.97
CA SER A 199 -1.36 17.40 16.70
C SER A 199 -1.78 17.96 15.34
N PHE A 200 -2.27 17.11 14.43
CA PHE A 200 -2.78 17.53 13.12
C PHE A 200 -4.30 17.74 13.08
N ARG A 201 -5.02 17.56 14.19
CA ARG A 201 -6.47 17.77 14.23
C ARG A 201 -6.83 19.22 13.87
N GLY A 202 -7.62 19.40 12.80
CA GLY A 202 -8.02 20.70 12.29
C GLY A 202 -6.90 21.48 11.61
N PHE A 203 -5.76 20.83 11.31
CA PHE A 203 -4.61 21.48 10.70
C PHE A 203 -4.75 21.61 9.17
N PHE A 204 -5.40 20.64 8.52
CA PHE A 204 -5.53 20.65 7.07
C PHE A 204 -6.65 21.59 6.61
N GLU A 205 -6.35 22.46 5.64
CA GLU A 205 -7.31 23.39 5.07
C GLU A 205 -7.98 22.78 3.84
N ARG A 206 -9.26 23.07 3.63
CA ARG A 206 -9.95 22.67 2.40
C ARG A 206 -9.35 23.42 1.22
N ALA A 207 -8.92 22.69 0.18
CA ALA A 207 -8.42 23.26 -1.06
C ALA A 207 -9.47 24.21 -1.64
N ARG A 208 -9.11 25.48 -1.82
CA ARG A 208 -9.99 26.43 -2.50
C ARG A 208 -10.01 26.11 -4.00
N PRO A 209 -11.18 26.15 -4.67
CA PRO A 209 -11.21 26.12 -6.12
C PRO A 209 -10.37 27.29 -6.67
N PRO A 210 -9.68 27.13 -7.82
CA PRO A 210 -8.99 28.24 -8.47
C PRO A 210 -9.99 29.40 -8.64
N LEU A 211 -9.57 30.63 -8.32
CA LEU A 211 -10.40 31.80 -8.63
C LEU A 211 -10.74 31.74 -10.12
N ALA A 212 -12.01 31.49 -10.42
CA ALA A 212 -12.48 31.34 -11.78
C ALA A 212 -12.23 32.66 -12.52
N SER A 213 -11.46 32.61 -13.60
CA SER A 213 -11.38 33.69 -14.58
C SER A 213 -12.63 33.75 -15.48
N SER A 214 -13.72 33.05 -15.13
CA SER A 214 -14.99 33.12 -15.85
C SER A 214 -16.18 32.85 -14.92
N PRO A 215 -17.28 33.64 -14.94
CA PRO A 215 -18.40 33.52 -14.01
C PRO A 215 -19.33 32.31 -14.25
N THR A 216 -18.97 31.36 -15.12
CA THR A 216 -19.88 30.29 -15.56
C THR A 216 -19.52 28.88 -15.08
N ASP A 217 -18.37 28.67 -14.44
CA ASP A 217 -17.93 27.33 -14.01
C ASP A 217 -17.95 27.19 -12.48
N SER A 218 -19.16 27.17 -11.91
CA SER A 218 -19.42 27.03 -10.47
C SER A 218 -19.12 25.64 -9.89
N ASN A 219 -18.25 24.84 -10.51
CA ASN A 219 -18.01 23.45 -10.09
C ASN A 219 -16.59 22.94 -10.42
N SER A 220 -15.55 23.73 -10.17
CA SER A 220 -14.14 23.34 -10.34
C SER A 220 -13.65 22.38 -9.24
N HIS A 221 -14.28 21.20 -9.15
CA HIS A 221 -13.62 20.04 -8.56
C HIS A 221 -12.57 19.57 -9.58
N GLU A 222 -11.29 19.92 -9.40
CA GLU A 222 -10.25 19.30 -10.23
C GLU A 222 -10.09 17.82 -9.87
N LYS A 223 -9.88 16.99 -10.89
CA LYS A 223 -9.44 15.61 -10.71
C LYS A 223 -8.03 15.63 -10.13
N ARG A 224 -7.84 15.04 -8.95
CA ARG A 224 -6.52 14.93 -8.33
C ARG A 224 -6.28 13.55 -7.76
N LEU A 225 -5.01 13.26 -7.47
CA LEU A 225 -4.56 12.07 -6.75
C LEU A 225 -4.35 12.40 -5.27
N CYS A 226 -4.61 11.42 -4.39
CA CYS A 226 -4.25 11.57 -2.99
C CYS A 226 -2.73 11.39 -2.80
N SER A 227 -2.13 12.33 -2.08
CA SER A 227 -0.70 12.31 -1.73
C SER A 227 -0.38 11.22 -0.69
N LEU A 228 -1.36 10.87 0.15
CA LEU A 228 -1.26 9.82 1.18
C LEU A 228 -1.81 8.45 0.74
N ARG A 229 -1.98 8.23 -0.57
CA ARG A 229 -2.35 6.90 -1.07
C ARG A 229 -1.29 5.86 -0.69
N ILE A 230 -1.73 4.72 -0.17
CA ILE A 230 -0.84 3.63 0.31
C ILE A 230 0.07 3.08 -0.80
N GLN A 231 -0.36 3.17 -2.06
CA GLN A 231 0.43 2.73 -3.23
C GLN A 231 1.50 3.76 -3.65
N SER A 232 1.57 4.92 -3.00
CA SER A 232 2.62 5.91 -3.20
C SER A 232 3.95 5.37 -2.65
N PRO A 233 5.07 5.52 -3.37
CA PRO A 233 6.37 5.08 -2.86
C PRO A 233 6.85 5.99 -1.71
N HIS A 234 6.28 7.20 -1.63
CA HIS A 234 6.59 8.19 -0.62
C HIS A 234 5.66 8.11 0.58
N PHE A 235 4.66 7.21 0.57
CA PHE A 235 3.70 7.07 1.66
C PHE A 235 4.43 6.98 3.00
N THR A 236 5.38 6.04 3.12
CA THR A 236 6.16 5.84 4.34
C THR A 236 6.96 7.09 4.70
N THR A 237 7.71 7.68 3.76
CA THR A 237 8.50 8.90 4.02
C THR A 237 7.64 10.07 4.49
N PHE A 238 6.49 10.31 3.87
CA PHE A 238 5.58 11.38 4.26
C PHE A 238 4.91 11.08 5.60
N PHE A 239 4.39 9.88 5.77
CA PHE A 239 3.71 9.50 7.00
C PHE A 239 4.67 9.49 8.20
N ASP A 240 5.88 8.97 8.05
CA ASP A 240 6.92 9.01 9.09
C ASP A 240 7.29 10.46 9.45
N ALA A 241 7.32 11.37 8.47
CA ALA A 241 7.56 12.79 8.74
C ALA A 241 6.40 13.43 9.52
N LEU A 242 5.15 13.03 9.25
CA LEU A 242 3.99 13.45 10.04
C LEU A 242 4.05 12.88 11.46
N VAL A 243 4.38 11.58 11.61
CA VAL A 243 4.55 10.95 12.93
C VAL A 243 5.63 11.67 13.75
N ALA A 244 6.79 11.94 13.15
CA ALA A 244 7.88 12.64 13.82
C ALA A 244 7.50 14.07 14.23
N ALA A 245 6.72 14.77 13.41
CA ALA A 245 6.20 16.10 13.72
C ALA A 245 5.16 16.07 14.85
N ASP A 246 4.28 15.07 14.87
CA ASP A 246 3.31 14.84 15.97
C ASP A 246 4.03 14.53 17.28
N ASP A 247 5.05 13.67 17.27
CA ASP A 247 5.83 13.33 18.46
C ASP A 247 6.56 14.56 19.04
N ASP A 248 7.19 15.39 18.18
CA ASP A 248 7.86 16.64 18.57
C ASP A 248 6.86 17.67 19.16
N ALA A 249 5.68 17.79 18.56
CA ALA A 249 4.61 18.68 19.02
C ALA A 249 4.05 18.24 20.38
N GLN A 250 3.82 16.94 20.57
CA GLN A 250 3.37 16.38 21.84
C GLN A 250 4.42 16.55 22.93
N TYR A 251 5.70 16.33 22.62
CA TYR A 251 6.80 16.54 23.55
C TYR A 251 6.91 18.00 24.02
N ARG A 252 6.84 18.96 23.08
CA ARG A 252 6.83 20.40 23.38
C ARG A 252 5.63 20.79 24.24
N SER A 253 4.45 20.28 23.91
CA SER A 253 3.23 20.53 24.69
C SER A 253 3.34 19.99 26.12
N ALA A 254 3.95 18.82 26.30
CA ALA A 254 4.19 18.23 27.62
C ALA A 254 5.23 19.04 28.43
N MET A 255 6.28 19.55 27.79
CA MET A 255 7.25 20.47 28.38
C MET A 255 6.59 21.77 28.87
N GLN A 256 5.79 22.41 28.02
CA GLN A 256 5.12 23.67 28.35
C GLN A 256 4.16 23.53 29.54
N ARG A 257 3.41 22.43 29.62
CA ARG A 257 2.54 22.10 30.76
C ARG A 257 3.32 21.96 32.08
N ARG A 258 4.57 21.48 32.03
CA ARG A 258 5.44 21.35 33.21
C ARG A 258 6.06 22.69 33.64
N SER A 259 6.26 23.62 32.70
CA SER A 259 6.85 24.93 32.97
C SER A 259 5.83 26.00 33.40
N GLY A 260 4.56 25.67 33.61
CA GLY A 260 3.53 26.59 34.12
C GLY A 260 3.16 27.74 33.17
N GLY A 261 3.61 27.69 31.90
CA GLY A 261 3.25 28.66 30.88
C GLY A 261 1.86 28.37 30.34
N GLY A 262 0.98 29.38 30.33
CA GLY A 262 -0.38 29.29 29.79
C GLY A 262 -0.43 28.65 28.40
N SER A 263 -1.54 27.96 28.14
CA SER A 263 -1.87 27.34 26.86
C SER A 263 -1.86 28.37 25.74
N SER A 264 -0.78 28.38 24.94
CA SER A 264 -0.80 29.02 23.63
C SER A 264 -1.48 28.07 22.64
N PRO A 265 -2.36 28.56 21.75
CA PRO A 265 -2.76 27.81 20.57
C PRO A 265 -1.51 27.44 19.78
N LEU A 266 -1.54 26.23 19.20
CA LEU A 266 -0.55 25.62 18.31
C LEU A 266 0.52 26.59 17.79
N ASP A 267 1.77 26.41 18.23
CA ASP A 267 2.91 27.12 17.67
C ASP A 267 3.02 26.76 16.17
N PRO A 268 3.07 27.72 15.23
CA PRO A 268 3.14 27.49 13.78
C PRO A 268 4.39 26.75 13.30
N ASP A 269 5.22 26.21 14.20
CA ASP A 269 6.44 25.48 13.90
C ASP A 269 6.26 23.94 13.96
N LEU A 270 5.13 23.44 13.44
CA LEU A 270 4.91 22.01 13.09
C LEU A 270 5.60 21.63 11.77
N ARG A 271 6.56 22.45 11.30
CA ARG A 271 7.34 22.16 10.10
C ARG A 271 8.01 20.79 10.28
N PRO A 272 7.78 19.81 9.40
CA PRO A 272 8.61 18.62 9.38
C PRO A 272 10.06 19.09 9.19
N LYS A 273 10.88 18.94 10.24
CA LYS A 273 12.24 19.48 10.31
C LYS A 273 13.19 18.80 9.30
N ASN A 274 12.69 17.87 8.49
CA ASN A 274 13.42 17.26 7.37
C ASN A 274 13.44 18.18 6.13
N LYS A 275 14.07 19.35 6.26
CA LYS A 275 14.33 20.26 5.12
C LYS A 275 14.96 19.58 3.89
N SER A 276 15.47 18.34 4.00
CA SER A 276 16.07 17.61 2.89
C SER A 276 15.16 16.61 2.15
N SER A 277 13.98 16.21 2.66
CA SER A 277 13.16 15.16 2.00
C SER A 277 11.84 15.66 1.43
N THR A 278 11.31 16.80 1.90
CA THR A 278 10.07 17.39 1.40
C THR A 278 10.26 18.19 0.10
N SER A 279 11.47 18.69 -0.16
CA SER A 279 11.79 19.54 -1.33
C SER A 279 12.18 18.78 -2.61
N ARG A 280 12.23 17.43 -2.61
CA ARG A 280 12.66 16.70 -3.80
C ARG A 280 11.47 16.42 -4.70
N ARG A 281 11.57 16.79 -5.99
CA ARG A 281 10.57 16.42 -7.01
C ARG A 281 10.35 14.92 -6.95
N GLU A 282 9.08 14.49 -6.89
CA GLU A 282 8.71 13.08 -6.91
C GLU A 282 9.36 12.39 -8.12
N CYS A 283 9.76 11.14 -7.94
CA CYS A 283 10.25 10.36 -9.06
C CYS A 283 9.12 10.24 -10.10
N PRO A 284 9.30 10.69 -11.34
CA PRO A 284 8.26 10.60 -12.38
C PRO A 284 7.97 9.14 -12.78
N ARG A 285 8.75 8.17 -12.28
CA ARG A 285 8.67 6.74 -12.61
C ARG A 285 8.65 6.57 -14.12
N ASP A 286 7.74 5.71 -14.60
CA ASP A 286 7.49 5.40 -16.00
C ASP A 286 6.07 5.79 -16.45
N ASP A 287 5.23 6.34 -15.56
CA ASP A 287 3.81 6.59 -15.83
C ASP A 287 3.59 7.68 -16.91
N VAL A 288 4.56 8.57 -17.08
CA VAL A 288 4.56 9.57 -18.16
C VAL A 288 6.01 9.80 -18.58
N LEU A 289 6.38 9.45 -19.82
CA LEU A 289 7.64 9.88 -20.41
C LEU A 289 7.69 11.41 -20.39
N VAL A 290 8.51 11.99 -19.51
CA VAL A 290 8.54 13.45 -19.28
C VAL A 290 9.47 14.10 -20.30
N LEU A 291 8.93 15.03 -21.08
CA LEU A 291 9.65 15.72 -22.16
C LEU A 291 10.64 16.78 -21.63
N ASP A 292 10.27 17.52 -20.58
CA ASP A 292 11.02 18.69 -20.09
C ASP A 292 11.47 18.58 -18.62
N ALA A 293 11.69 17.37 -18.12
CA ALA A 293 12.23 17.17 -16.77
C ALA A 293 13.77 17.32 -16.75
N PRO A 294 14.34 17.91 -15.68
CA PRO A 294 15.77 17.87 -15.46
C PRO A 294 16.18 16.46 -14.96
N TRP A 295 17.19 15.87 -15.60
CA TRP A 295 17.70 14.54 -15.27
C TRP A 295 19.19 14.56 -14.96
N HIS A 296 19.60 13.71 -14.02
CA HIS A 296 21.00 13.32 -13.87
C HIS A 296 21.31 12.22 -14.89
N THR A 297 22.44 12.37 -15.58
CA THR A 297 22.90 11.43 -16.60
C THR A 297 24.40 11.21 -16.48
N ILE A 298 24.88 10.07 -17.01
CA ILE A 298 26.31 9.84 -17.20
C ILE A 298 26.68 10.36 -18.60
N PRO A 299 27.73 11.19 -18.76
CA PRO A 299 28.20 11.59 -20.08
C PRO A 299 28.45 10.37 -20.98
N GLY A 300 27.79 10.33 -22.14
CA GLY A 300 27.86 9.20 -23.08
C GLY A 300 26.82 8.08 -22.85
N LEU A 301 25.94 8.21 -21.86
CA LEU A 301 24.83 7.29 -21.60
C LEU A 301 23.51 8.07 -21.32
N PRO A 302 22.95 8.77 -22.33
CA PRO A 302 21.69 9.51 -22.18
C PRO A 302 20.47 8.60 -21.91
N GLU A 303 20.56 7.29 -22.17
CA GLU A 303 19.53 6.31 -21.85
C GLU A 303 19.43 6.04 -20.35
N PHE A 304 20.44 6.43 -19.56
CA PHE A 304 20.45 6.30 -18.11
C PHE A 304 20.08 7.62 -17.42
N THR A 305 18.79 7.91 -17.42
CA THR A 305 18.19 9.09 -16.78
C THR A 305 17.77 8.80 -15.35
N VAL A 306 18.18 9.66 -14.41
CA VAL A 306 17.87 9.54 -12.99
C VAL A 306 17.29 10.86 -12.48
N CYS A 307 16.13 10.82 -11.82
CA CYS A 307 15.54 12.01 -11.24
C CYS A 307 16.27 12.44 -9.96
N GLU A 308 16.08 13.69 -9.53
CA GLU A 308 16.66 14.26 -8.31
C GLU A 308 16.45 13.36 -7.07
N ALA A 309 15.24 12.81 -6.90
CA ALA A 309 14.93 11.94 -5.77
C ALA A 309 15.79 10.67 -5.75
N CYS A 310 15.86 9.95 -6.88
CA CYS A 310 16.64 8.72 -6.98
C CYS A 310 18.15 8.99 -7.00
N PHE A 311 18.59 10.14 -7.52
CA PHE A 311 19.99 10.54 -7.44
C PHE A 311 20.41 10.69 -5.98
N ALA A 312 19.65 11.43 -5.18
CA ALA A 312 20.00 11.66 -3.79
C ALA A 312 19.81 10.43 -2.89
N GLU A 313 18.90 9.51 -3.23
CA GLU A 313 18.66 8.27 -2.47
C GLU A 313 19.68 7.16 -2.79
N VAL A 314 20.05 7.02 -4.08
CA VAL A 314 20.81 5.85 -4.56
C VAL A 314 22.22 6.24 -5.01
N VAL A 315 22.36 7.32 -5.79
CA VAL A 315 23.65 7.69 -6.41
C VAL A 315 24.54 8.48 -5.45
N TYR A 316 23.98 9.44 -4.72
CA TYR A 316 24.73 10.32 -3.82
C TYR A 316 25.46 9.55 -2.71
N PRO A 317 24.88 8.53 -2.04
CA PRO A 317 25.62 7.71 -1.09
C PRO A 317 26.87 7.05 -1.69
N ASP A 318 26.78 6.56 -2.93
CA ASP A 318 27.91 5.92 -3.62
C ASP A 318 28.99 6.93 -4.04
N ILE A 319 28.61 8.17 -4.39
CA ILE A 319 29.55 9.27 -4.60
C ILE A 319 30.27 9.61 -3.29
N ALA A 320 29.52 9.73 -2.20
CA ALA A 320 30.07 10.04 -0.88
C ALA A 320 30.99 8.92 -0.36
N ALA A 321 30.72 7.67 -0.73
CA ALA A 321 31.57 6.51 -0.46
C ALA A 321 32.83 6.44 -1.37
N GLY A 322 32.95 7.34 -2.35
CA GLY A 322 34.14 7.44 -3.22
C GLY A 322 34.10 6.56 -4.47
N SER A 323 32.92 6.08 -4.91
CA SER A 323 32.83 5.26 -6.13
C SER A 323 33.23 6.06 -7.39
N PRO A 324 34.23 5.59 -8.17
CA PRO A 324 34.62 6.22 -9.42
C PRO A 324 33.51 6.20 -10.48
N LEU A 325 32.65 5.17 -10.48
CA LEU A 325 31.52 5.06 -11.40
C LEU A 325 30.44 6.07 -11.03
N ALA A 326 30.05 6.12 -9.75
CA ALA A 326 29.01 7.05 -9.30
C ALA A 326 29.41 8.52 -9.52
N ALA A 327 30.70 8.84 -9.34
CA ALA A 327 31.26 10.17 -9.58
C ALA A 327 31.19 10.63 -11.05
N LYS A 328 30.98 9.72 -12.02
CA LYS A 328 30.77 10.08 -13.43
C LYS A 328 29.37 10.65 -13.69
N MET A 329 28.43 10.47 -12.76
CA MET A 329 27.09 11.02 -12.88
C MET A 329 27.13 12.55 -12.78
N SER A 330 26.31 13.25 -13.59
CA SER A 330 26.24 14.70 -13.52
C SER A 330 25.77 15.17 -12.14
N SER A 331 26.53 16.06 -11.51
CA SER A 331 26.20 16.63 -10.19
C SER A 331 24.96 17.52 -10.21
N SER A 332 24.63 18.08 -11.37
CA SER A 332 23.40 18.86 -11.58
C SER A 332 22.52 18.19 -12.62
N ALA A 333 21.21 18.13 -12.35
CA ALA A 333 20.22 17.66 -13.30
C ALA A 333 20.05 18.69 -14.44
N ARG A 334 19.99 18.21 -15.69
CA ARG A 334 19.82 19.06 -16.88
C ARG A 334 18.71 18.49 -17.78
N PRO A 335 18.02 19.33 -18.57
CA PRO A 335 17.12 18.83 -19.60
C PRO A 335 17.86 17.92 -20.55
N VAL A 336 17.32 16.73 -20.79
CA VAL A 336 17.86 15.78 -21.77
C VAL A 336 17.00 15.92 -23.02
N PRO A 337 17.59 16.16 -24.20
CA PRO A 337 16.83 16.26 -25.44
C PRO A 337 15.94 15.03 -25.61
N ALA A 338 14.69 15.26 -25.98
CA ALA A 338 13.80 14.18 -26.30
C ALA A 338 14.28 13.48 -27.59
N ILE A 339 14.14 12.16 -27.63
CA ILE A 339 14.67 11.37 -28.75
C ILE A 339 13.63 11.38 -29.87
N THR A 340 14.02 11.88 -31.03
CA THR A 340 13.26 11.77 -32.28
C THR A 340 13.47 10.40 -32.90
N ILE A 341 12.40 9.62 -33.04
CA ILE A 341 12.42 8.39 -33.83
C ILE A 341 11.96 8.73 -35.24
N ASP A 342 12.89 8.70 -36.20
CA ASP A 342 12.57 8.78 -37.61
C ASP A 342 11.79 7.54 -38.02
N SER A 343 10.50 7.72 -38.28
CA SER A 343 9.68 6.70 -38.93
C SER A 343 10.16 6.56 -40.38
N ARG A 344 11.21 5.77 -40.62
CA ARG A 344 11.64 5.35 -41.95
C ARG A 344 10.60 4.42 -42.56
N SER A 345 9.47 4.99 -43.00
CA SER A 345 8.54 4.48 -44.00
C SER A 345 7.40 5.49 -44.18
N GLY A 346 7.60 6.45 -45.10
CA GLY A 346 6.53 7.21 -45.74
C GLY A 346 5.68 8.13 -44.85
N GLY A 347 6.10 9.40 -44.74
CA GLY A 347 5.22 10.53 -44.41
C GLY A 347 4.41 10.41 -43.11
N GLY A 348 5.07 10.50 -41.96
CA GLY A 348 4.39 10.42 -40.66
C GLY A 348 5.14 11.16 -39.55
N THR A 349 4.37 11.86 -38.72
CA THR A 349 4.74 12.67 -37.56
C THR A 349 5.89 12.07 -36.73
N THR A 350 6.99 12.83 -36.56
CA THR A 350 8.06 12.53 -35.61
C THR A 350 7.49 12.36 -34.21
N VAL A 351 7.53 11.14 -33.67
CA VAL A 351 7.13 10.86 -32.29
C VAL A 351 8.31 11.24 -31.40
N VAL A 352 8.12 12.29 -30.61
CA VAL A 352 9.07 12.74 -29.60
C VAL A 352 8.82 11.93 -28.31
N GLU A 353 9.73 11.04 -27.95
CA GLU A 353 9.64 10.29 -26.69
C GLU A 353 10.37 11.02 -25.56
N GLY A 354 9.66 11.30 -24.46
CA GLY A 354 10.24 11.80 -23.21
C GLY A 354 11.07 10.75 -22.47
N HIS A 355 11.52 11.07 -21.25
CA HIS A 355 12.37 10.20 -20.43
C HIS A 355 11.67 9.73 -19.17
N SER A 356 12.14 8.62 -18.61
CA SER A 356 11.68 8.04 -17.34
C SER A 356 12.84 7.88 -16.36
N CYS A 357 12.55 7.66 -15.07
CA CYS A 357 13.62 7.41 -14.11
C CYS A 357 14.05 5.95 -14.14
N GLN A 358 15.27 5.67 -14.59
CA GLN A 358 15.80 4.31 -14.61
C GLN A 358 15.91 3.69 -13.21
N LEU A 359 16.21 4.50 -12.19
CA LEU A 359 16.34 4.04 -10.81
C LEU A 359 15.00 3.95 -10.04
N TYR A 360 13.85 4.18 -10.69
CA TYR A 360 12.58 3.75 -10.09
C TYR A 360 12.48 2.21 -10.06
N SER A 361 13.07 1.53 -11.04
CA SER A 361 13.02 0.08 -11.22
C SER A 361 13.86 -0.64 -10.14
N PRO A 362 13.28 -1.56 -9.35
CA PRO A 362 14.03 -2.38 -8.40
C PRO A 362 15.16 -3.17 -9.07
N ARG A 363 14.92 -3.72 -10.27
CA ARG A 363 15.93 -4.39 -11.08
C ARG A 363 17.07 -3.45 -11.45
N MET A 364 16.79 -2.23 -11.90
CA MET A 364 17.84 -1.28 -12.24
C MET A 364 18.62 -0.78 -11.02
N ARG A 365 17.99 -0.71 -9.84
CA ARG A 365 18.72 -0.45 -8.59
C ARG A 365 19.69 -1.58 -8.26
N HIS A 366 19.30 -2.83 -8.53
CA HIS A 366 20.21 -3.97 -8.39
C HIS A 366 21.36 -3.89 -9.42
N VAL A 367 21.06 -3.61 -10.69
CA VAL A 367 22.07 -3.39 -11.74
C VAL A 367 23.05 -2.28 -11.36
N TRP A 368 22.55 -1.15 -10.86
CA TRP A 368 23.38 -0.04 -10.39
C TRP A 368 24.31 -0.48 -9.27
N ARG A 369 23.79 -1.17 -8.26
CA ARG A 369 24.60 -1.68 -7.14
C ARG A 369 25.72 -2.61 -7.61
N CYS A 370 25.42 -3.55 -8.51
CA CYS A 370 26.44 -4.43 -9.08
C CYS A 370 27.47 -3.65 -9.89
N ALA A 371 27.04 -2.72 -10.74
CA ALA A 371 27.95 -1.90 -11.54
C ALA A 371 28.87 -1.03 -10.67
N VAL A 372 28.36 -0.45 -9.58
CA VAL A 372 29.14 0.33 -8.61
C VAL A 372 30.13 -0.55 -7.87
N GLN A 373 29.70 -1.75 -7.43
CA GLN A 373 30.55 -2.69 -6.69
C GLN A 373 31.69 -3.25 -7.55
N ASP A 374 31.41 -3.57 -8.81
CA ASP A 374 32.37 -4.16 -9.75
C ASP A 374 33.10 -3.11 -10.60
N GLU A 375 32.80 -1.83 -10.38
CA GLU A 375 33.25 -0.67 -11.18
C GLU A 375 33.00 -0.82 -12.71
N ASP A 376 32.00 -1.62 -13.10
CA ASP A 376 31.73 -1.97 -14.50
C ASP A 376 30.69 -1.03 -15.14
N LEU A 377 31.18 0.07 -15.71
CA LEU A 377 30.37 0.98 -16.53
C LEU A 377 29.80 0.29 -17.78
N GLY A 378 30.53 -0.67 -18.36
CA GLY A 378 30.11 -1.39 -19.56
C GLY A 378 28.87 -2.25 -19.31
N TYR A 379 28.79 -2.87 -18.13
CA TYR A 379 27.61 -3.59 -17.67
C TYR A 379 26.40 -2.64 -17.51
N LEU A 380 26.59 -1.49 -16.85
CA LEU A 380 25.53 -0.49 -16.68
C LEU A 380 25.01 0.02 -18.03
N VAL A 381 25.90 0.38 -18.96
CA VAL A 381 25.54 0.83 -20.31
C VAL A 381 24.68 -0.19 -21.03
N ARG A 382 25.10 -1.47 -21.00
CA ARG A 382 24.40 -2.56 -21.67
C ARG A 382 22.99 -2.74 -21.10
N LYS A 383 22.86 -2.71 -19.77
CA LYS A 383 21.58 -2.89 -19.08
C LYS A 383 20.65 -1.69 -19.19
N ALA A 384 21.17 -0.46 -19.16
CA ALA A 384 20.39 0.75 -19.39
C ALA A 384 19.79 0.76 -20.80
N ARG A 385 20.58 0.41 -21.83
CA ARG A 385 20.10 0.30 -23.22
C ARG A 385 19.09 -0.84 -23.41
N GLU A 386 19.34 -1.99 -22.79
CA GLU A 386 18.40 -3.13 -22.81
C GLU A 386 17.04 -2.71 -22.25
N ARG A 387 17.03 -2.04 -21.08
CA ARG A 387 15.82 -1.51 -20.46
C ARG A 387 15.12 -0.51 -21.36
N ARG A 388 15.85 0.48 -21.87
CA ARG A 388 15.27 1.54 -22.71
C ARG A 388 14.60 0.97 -23.95
N LYS A 389 15.20 -0.05 -24.57
CA LYS A 389 14.60 -0.75 -25.71
C LYS A 389 13.28 -1.42 -25.33
N VAL A 390 13.21 -2.08 -24.18
CA VAL A 390 11.98 -2.73 -23.69
C VAL A 390 10.92 -1.69 -23.33
N GLU A 391 11.33 -0.60 -22.68
CA GLU A 391 10.50 0.57 -22.36
C GLU A 391 9.81 1.15 -23.58
N THR A 392 10.57 1.50 -24.62
CA THR A 392 10.03 2.05 -25.86
C THR A 392 9.04 1.06 -26.50
N VAL A 393 9.37 -0.23 -26.58
CA VAL A 393 8.50 -1.25 -27.19
C VAL A 393 7.18 -1.42 -26.43
N LEU A 394 7.24 -1.58 -25.11
CA LEU A 394 6.03 -1.82 -24.30
C LEU A 394 5.19 -0.56 -24.16
N THR A 395 5.81 0.62 -24.05
CA THR A 395 5.10 1.91 -24.05
C THR A 395 4.39 2.17 -25.37
N ALA A 396 5.04 1.90 -26.51
CA ALA A 396 4.42 2.03 -27.83
C ALA A 396 3.23 1.07 -27.98
N ARG A 397 3.37 -0.19 -27.54
CA ARG A 397 2.30 -1.19 -27.57
C ARG A 397 1.12 -0.77 -26.67
N TYR A 398 1.39 -0.30 -25.45
CA TYR A 398 0.36 0.20 -24.53
C TYR A 398 -0.38 1.41 -25.11
N LYS A 399 0.34 2.44 -25.59
CA LYS A 399 -0.25 3.62 -26.23
C LYS A 399 -1.10 3.25 -27.46
N GLY A 400 -0.63 2.31 -28.28
CA GLY A 400 -1.38 1.81 -29.42
C GLY A 400 -2.71 1.15 -29.02
N LEU A 401 -2.73 0.39 -27.92
CA LEU A 401 -3.96 -0.21 -27.38
C LEU A 401 -4.89 0.85 -26.79
N MET A 402 -4.36 1.83 -26.04
CA MET A 402 -5.15 2.91 -25.46
C MET A 402 -5.80 3.80 -26.52
N ARG A 403 -5.10 4.14 -27.61
CA ARG A 403 -5.70 4.87 -28.74
C ARG A 403 -6.87 4.13 -29.37
N ARG A 404 -6.81 2.79 -29.44
CA ARG A 404 -7.93 1.98 -29.95
C ARG A 404 -9.13 2.02 -29.00
N VAL A 405 -8.89 2.05 -27.70
CA VAL A 405 -9.93 2.19 -26.68
C VAL A 405 -10.58 3.58 -26.78
N GLU A 406 -9.77 4.63 -26.91
CA GLU A 406 -10.25 6.01 -27.06
C GLU A 406 -11.06 6.20 -28.34
N ALA A 407 -10.60 5.67 -29.48
CA ALA A 407 -11.31 5.73 -30.76
C ALA A 407 -12.70 5.07 -30.72
N LYS A 408 -12.96 4.22 -29.71
CA LYS A 408 -14.24 3.55 -29.49
C LYS A 408 -15.08 4.17 -28.38
N GLY A 409 -14.68 5.33 -27.84
CA GLY A 409 -15.40 6.02 -26.76
C GLY A 409 -15.07 5.51 -25.35
N GLY A 410 -13.99 4.74 -25.20
CA GLY A 410 -13.57 4.19 -23.92
C GLY A 410 -14.22 2.83 -23.58
N PHE A 411 -13.73 2.19 -22.52
CA PHE A 411 -14.24 0.87 -22.12
C PHE A 411 -15.71 0.86 -21.71
N ALA A 412 -16.23 1.96 -21.18
CA ALA A 412 -17.64 2.09 -20.80
C ALA A 412 -18.57 2.05 -22.03
N ALA A 413 -18.15 2.64 -23.15
CA ALA A 413 -18.92 2.61 -24.39
C ALA A 413 -18.92 1.24 -25.08
N MET A 414 -17.96 0.37 -24.74
CA MET A 414 -17.80 -0.97 -25.31
C MET A 414 -18.19 -2.10 -24.34
N GLU A 415 -18.88 -1.77 -23.25
CA GLU A 415 -19.18 -2.71 -22.17
C GLU A 415 -19.95 -3.93 -22.69
N GLY A 416 -19.51 -5.14 -22.30
CA GLY A 416 -20.07 -6.40 -22.76
C GLY A 416 -19.64 -6.87 -24.16
N SER A 417 -18.86 -6.09 -24.91
CA SER A 417 -18.37 -6.51 -26.23
C SER A 417 -17.15 -7.44 -26.14
N VAL A 418 -17.09 -8.40 -27.08
CA VAL A 418 -15.92 -9.29 -27.23
C VAL A 418 -14.64 -8.50 -27.51
N GLU A 419 -14.76 -7.39 -28.25
CA GLU A 419 -13.63 -6.51 -28.58
C GLU A 419 -13.07 -5.80 -27.33
N ALA A 420 -13.93 -5.35 -26.40
CA ALA A 420 -13.50 -4.76 -25.14
C ALA A 420 -12.72 -5.76 -24.28
N GLU A 421 -13.20 -7.00 -24.18
CA GLU A 421 -12.51 -8.04 -23.42
C GLU A 421 -11.15 -8.41 -24.04
N GLN A 422 -11.06 -8.45 -25.38
CA GLN A 422 -9.79 -8.65 -26.07
C GLN A 422 -8.80 -7.50 -25.83
N LEU A 423 -9.27 -6.24 -25.84
CA LEU A 423 -8.41 -5.08 -25.56
C LEU A 423 -7.94 -5.07 -24.10
N LYS A 424 -8.82 -5.36 -23.14
CA LYS A 424 -8.47 -5.53 -21.72
C LYS A 424 -7.44 -6.65 -21.53
N ALA A 425 -7.60 -7.78 -22.21
CA ALA A 425 -6.64 -8.88 -22.17
C ALA A 425 -5.27 -8.43 -22.69
N LYS A 426 -5.21 -7.82 -23.88
CA LYS A 426 -3.95 -7.33 -24.46
C LYS A 426 -3.26 -6.27 -23.59
N ILE A 427 -4.02 -5.39 -22.94
CA ILE A 427 -3.46 -4.41 -21.99
C ILE A 427 -2.90 -5.12 -20.76
N ARG A 428 -3.62 -6.10 -20.20
CA ARG A 428 -3.09 -6.93 -19.11
C ARG A 428 -1.83 -7.68 -19.50
N ASP A 429 -1.75 -8.20 -20.72
CA ASP A 429 -0.55 -8.86 -21.23
C ASP A 429 0.64 -7.90 -21.24
N VAL A 430 0.46 -6.68 -21.76
CA VAL A 430 1.53 -5.67 -21.77
C VAL A 430 1.98 -5.29 -20.36
N LEU A 431 1.05 -5.13 -19.42
CA LEU A 431 1.38 -4.84 -18.01
C LEU A 431 2.08 -6.02 -17.33
N THR A 432 1.74 -7.26 -17.72
CA THR A 432 2.39 -8.48 -17.22
C THR A 432 3.80 -8.62 -17.81
N ASP A 433 3.96 -8.36 -19.10
CA ASP A 433 5.26 -8.31 -19.78
C ASP A 433 6.19 -7.28 -19.10
N TRP A 434 5.65 -6.09 -18.75
CA TRP A 434 6.38 -5.07 -17.98
C TRP A 434 6.82 -5.60 -16.62
N LYS A 435 5.88 -6.17 -15.86
CA LYS A 435 6.12 -6.67 -14.51
C LYS A 435 7.10 -7.84 -14.47
N ASN A 436 7.12 -8.69 -15.49
CA ASN A 436 8.05 -9.82 -15.58
C ASN A 436 9.47 -9.38 -15.95
N TRP A 437 9.59 -8.21 -16.58
CA TRP A 437 10.90 -7.64 -16.92
C TRP A 437 11.54 -6.95 -15.71
N GLU A 438 10.75 -6.22 -14.92
CA GLU A 438 11.08 -5.66 -13.59
C GLU A 438 11.43 -6.74 -12.56
#